data_AF-A0A7Y4X2C7-F1
#
_entry.id   AF-A0A7Y4X2C7-F1
#
_cell.length_a   1.000
_cell.length_b   1.000
_cell.length_c   1.000
_cell.angle_alpha   90.00
_cell.angle_beta   90.00
_cell.angle_gamma   90.00
#
_symmetry.space_group_name_H-M   'P 1'
#
loop_
_entity.id
_entity.type
_entity.pdbx_description
1 polymer ?
#
loop_
_entity_poly.entity_id
_entity_poly.type
_entity_poly.pdbx_seq_one_letter_code
_entity_poly.pdbx_strand_id
1 'polypeptide(L)'
;MSRSLHPAFIDLLSSSSLSDREIRCLVGWYALSLADLLKRRCITVRYAEQVLFNLEVVQQLEKRRLTDCVEVIDWGMQLEDWEAHTPEQLSEAIDTVAQFAQQLLTQRMKSSSILTKPARQRTQRQTSNHLS
;
A
#
# COMPACT_ATOMS: atom_id res chain seq x y z
N MET A 1 -16.29 -21.90 0.14
CA MET A 1 -15.92 -20.81 -0.80
C MET A 1 -16.67 -19.56 -0.37
N SER A 2 -15.99 -18.68 0.35
CA SER A 2 -16.53 -17.39 0.79
C SER A 2 -16.54 -16.47 -0.43
N ARG A 3 -17.73 -16.05 -0.88
CA ARG A 3 -17.83 -15.04 -1.94
C ARG A 3 -17.43 -13.70 -1.36
N SER A 4 -16.49 -13.02 -2.00
CA SER A 4 -16.07 -11.64 -1.72
C SER A 4 -17.32 -10.76 -1.68
N LEU A 5 -17.52 -9.99 -0.59
CA LEU A 5 -18.78 -9.27 -0.36
C LEU A 5 -19.01 -8.10 -1.33
N HIS A 6 -18.01 -7.74 -2.14
CA HIS A 6 -18.10 -6.60 -3.06
C HIS A 6 -17.55 -6.91 -4.47
N PRO A 7 -18.34 -7.54 -5.35
CA PRO A 7 -17.99 -7.66 -6.78
C PRO A 7 -17.65 -6.29 -7.39
N ALA A 8 -18.42 -5.26 -7.00
CA ALA A 8 -18.23 -3.89 -7.50
C ALA A 8 -16.86 -3.28 -7.15
N PHE A 9 -16.25 -3.61 -6.00
CA PHE A 9 -14.94 -3.03 -5.66
C PHE A 9 -13.83 -3.66 -6.50
N ILE A 10 -13.87 -4.98 -6.68
CA ILE A 10 -12.90 -5.71 -7.51
C ILE A 10 -13.04 -5.33 -9.00
N ASP A 11 -14.28 -5.14 -9.46
CA ASP A 11 -14.56 -4.60 -10.79
C ASP A 11 -13.94 -3.21 -10.97
N LEU A 12 -14.04 -2.33 -9.96
CA LEU A 12 -13.38 -1.02 -9.98
C LEU A 12 -11.85 -1.14 -10.02
N LEU A 13 -11.27 -2.08 -9.27
CA LEU A 13 -9.82 -2.34 -9.28
C LEU A 13 -9.33 -2.93 -10.60
N SER A 14 -10.17 -3.57 -11.40
CA SER A 14 -9.81 -4.09 -12.73
C SER A 14 -10.09 -3.11 -13.87
N SER A 15 -10.98 -2.13 -13.67
CA SER A 15 -11.41 -1.16 -14.67
C SER A 15 -10.41 -0.02 -14.94
N SER A 16 -10.03 0.20 -16.21
CA SER A 16 -9.21 1.35 -16.61
C SER A 16 -9.87 2.72 -16.40
N SER A 17 -11.11 2.77 -15.90
CA SER A 17 -11.84 4.01 -15.61
C SER A 17 -11.24 4.84 -14.47
N LEU A 18 -10.50 4.21 -13.56
CA LEU A 18 -9.84 4.89 -12.44
C LEU A 18 -8.33 4.93 -12.67
N SER A 19 -7.76 6.10 -12.41
CA SER A 19 -6.32 6.28 -12.34
C SER A 19 -5.73 5.56 -11.13
N ASP A 20 -4.45 5.21 -11.21
CA ASP A 20 -3.71 4.60 -10.11
C ASP A 20 -3.74 5.44 -8.83
N ARG A 21 -3.88 6.76 -8.95
CA ARG A 21 -4.01 7.68 -7.82
C ARG A 21 -5.38 7.55 -7.15
N GLU A 22 -6.44 7.44 -7.94
CA GLU A 22 -7.79 7.23 -7.42
C GLU A 22 -7.91 5.88 -6.74
N ILE A 23 -7.28 4.83 -7.28
CA ILE A 23 -7.23 3.52 -6.65
C ILE A 23 -6.48 3.57 -5.32
N ARG A 24 -5.30 4.20 -5.25
CA ARG A 24 -4.59 4.41 -3.97
C ARG A 24 -5.47 5.10 -2.96
N CYS A 25 -6.16 6.16 -3.37
CA CYS A 25 -7.09 6.86 -2.49
C CYS A 25 -8.20 5.93 -1.99
N LEU A 26 -8.85 5.19 -2.89
CA LEU A 26 -9.93 4.27 -2.53
C LEU A 26 -9.46 3.18 -1.56
N VAL A 27 -8.33 2.52 -1.86
CA VAL A 27 -7.73 1.51 -0.97
C VAL A 27 -7.41 2.12 0.39
N GLY A 28 -6.77 3.29 0.42
CA GLY A 28 -6.44 3.99 1.66
C GLY A 28 -7.69 4.35 2.49
N TRP A 29 -8.74 4.89 1.87
CA TRP A 29 -9.99 5.22 2.57
C TRP A 29 -10.68 3.98 3.12
N TYR A 30 -10.78 2.90 2.34
CA TYR A 30 -11.39 1.65 2.79
C TYR A 30 -10.60 1.00 3.91
N ALA A 31 -9.28 0.86 3.77
CA ALA A 31 -8.43 0.25 4.79
C ALA A 31 -8.46 1.05 6.09
N LEU A 32 -8.40 2.39 6.03
CA LEU A 32 -8.49 3.24 7.21
C LEU A 32 -9.85 3.16 7.90
N SER A 33 -10.94 3.09 7.12
CA SER A 33 -12.30 2.93 7.68
C SER A 33 -12.46 1.58 8.38
N LEU A 34 -11.96 0.49 7.77
CA LEU A 34 -11.99 -0.82 8.39
C LEU A 34 -11.14 -0.86 9.66
N ALA A 35 -9.96 -0.25 9.66
CA ALA A 35 -9.11 -0.18 10.85
C ALA A 35 -9.81 0.56 12.00
N ASP A 36 -10.46 1.72 11.75
CA ASP A 36 -11.22 2.44 12.78
C ASP A 36 -12.40 1.61 13.31
N LEU A 37 -13.14 0.92 12.44
CA LEU A 37 -14.25 0.06 12.84
C LEU A 37 -13.79 -1.16 13.66
N LEU A 38 -12.64 -1.75 13.30
CA LEU A 38 -12.01 -2.84 14.07
C LEU A 38 -11.58 -2.35 15.46
N LYS A 39 -10.92 -1.19 15.55
CA LYS A 39 -10.51 -0.58 16.85
C LYS A 39 -11.69 -0.33 17.76
N ARG A 40 -12.82 0.11 17.19
CA ARG A 40 -14.08 0.34 17.93
C ARG A 40 -14.88 -0.94 18.17
N ARG A 41 -14.39 -2.10 17.70
CA ARG A 41 -15.05 -3.41 17.79
C ARG A 41 -16.45 -3.42 17.17
N CYS A 42 -16.67 -2.59 16.15
CA CYS A 42 -17.92 -2.53 15.40
C CYS A 42 -18.03 -3.65 14.35
N ILE A 43 -16.89 -4.20 13.92
CA ILE A 43 -16.78 -5.32 12.98
C ILE A 43 -15.72 -6.31 13.49
N THR A 44 -15.71 -7.52 12.93
CA THR A 44 -14.69 -8.54 13.21
C THR A 44 -13.58 -8.52 12.16
N VAL A 45 -12.43 -9.10 12.49
CA VAL A 45 -11.32 -9.27 11.53
C VAL A 45 -11.78 -10.06 10.31
N ARG A 46 -12.50 -11.17 10.52
CA ARG A 46 -13.09 -11.97 9.42
C ARG A 46 -13.96 -11.15 8.47
N TYR A 47 -14.69 -10.16 8.97
CA TYR A 47 -15.49 -9.29 8.11
C TYR A 47 -14.60 -8.37 7.26
N ALA A 48 -13.57 -7.77 7.85
CA ALA A 48 -12.63 -6.92 7.13
C ALA A 48 -11.87 -7.68 6.03
N GLU A 49 -11.49 -8.93 6.29
CA GLU A 49 -10.88 -9.85 5.31
C GLU A 49 -11.79 -10.07 4.09
N GLN A 50 -13.06 -10.42 4.34
CA GLN A 50 -14.05 -10.65 3.28
C GLN A 50 -14.35 -9.41 2.43
N VAL A 51 -14.15 -8.21 2.99
CA VAL A 51 -14.44 -6.94 2.32
C VAL A 51 -13.24 -6.44 1.52
N LEU A 52 -12.04 -6.44 2.12
CA LEU A 52 -10.87 -5.78 1.54
C LEU A 52 -9.59 -6.62 1.65
N PHE A 53 -9.32 -7.20 2.82
CA PHE A 53 -8.04 -7.87 3.08
C PHE A 53 -8.06 -9.31 2.57
N ASN A 54 -8.09 -9.50 1.25
CA ASN A 54 -8.11 -10.82 0.64
C ASN A 54 -7.26 -10.90 -0.64
N LEU A 55 -6.95 -12.15 -1.01
CA LEU A 55 -6.07 -12.47 -2.15
C LEU A 55 -6.60 -11.94 -3.49
N GLU A 56 -7.91 -11.87 -3.68
CA GLU A 56 -8.49 -11.39 -4.94
C GLU A 56 -8.16 -9.91 -5.17
N VAL A 57 -8.23 -9.10 -4.10
CA VAL A 57 -7.83 -7.69 -4.12
C VAL A 57 -6.33 -7.56 -4.43
N VAL A 58 -5.47 -8.35 -3.77
CA VAL A 58 -4.01 -8.36 -4.03
C VAL A 58 -3.73 -8.60 -5.51
N GLN A 59 -4.33 -9.65 -6.09
CA GLN A 59 -4.12 -10.01 -7.49
C GLN A 59 -4.50 -8.89 -8.46
N GLN A 60 -5.55 -8.10 -8.19
CA GLN A 60 -5.91 -6.98 -9.05
C GLN A 60 -4.92 -5.80 -8.90
N LEU A 61 -4.46 -5.52 -7.69
CA LEU A 61 -3.50 -4.45 -7.43
C LEU A 61 -2.11 -4.78 -8.03
N GLU A 62 -1.69 -6.04 -7.98
CA GLU A 62 -0.46 -6.53 -8.61
C GLU A 62 -0.49 -6.37 -10.14
N LYS A 63 -1.62 -6.67 -10.79
CA LYS A 63 -1.79 -6.45 -12.24
C LYS A 63 -1.57 -4.99 -12.64
N ARG A 64 -1.89 -4.06 -11.73
CA ARG A 64 -1.64 -2.61 -11.89
C ARG A 64 -0.29 -2.14 -11.36
N ARG A 65 0.51 -3.02 -10.76
CA ARG A 65 1.81 -2.70 -10.15
C ARG A 65 1.70 -1.67 -9.03
N LEU A 66 0.60 -1.70 -8.27
CA LEU A 66 0.36 -0.82 -7.12
C LEU A 66 0.88 -1.47 -5.84
N THR A 67 2.21 -1.60 -5.74
CA THR A 67 2.90 -2.35 -4.67
C THR A 67 2.64 -1.78 -3.28
N ASP A 68 2.48 -0.46 -3.19
CA ASP A 68 2.11 0.23 -1.95
C ASP A 68 0.70 -0.14 -1.48
N CYS A 69 -0.24 -0.31 -2.41
CA CYS A 69 -1.58 -0.81 -2.08
C CYS A 69 -1.52 -2.27 -1.65
N VAL A 70 -0.74 -3.12 -2.35
CA VAL A 70 -0.56 -4.54 -2.00
C VAL A 70 -0.06 -4.68 -0.57
N GLU A 71 0.94 -3.89 -0.17
CA GLU A 71 1.48 -3.91 1.20
C GLU A 71 0.41 -3.68 2.27
N VAL A 72 -0.53 -2.74 2.03
CA VAL A 72 -1.64 -2.47 2.97
C VAL A 72 -2.56 -3.68 3.10
N ILE A 73 -2.85 -4.34 1.98
CA ILE A 73 -3.74 -5.51 1.94
C ILE A 73 -3.09 -6.72 2.61
N ASP A 74 -1.81 -6.98 2.33
CA ASP A 74 -1.05 -8.09 2.92
C ASP A 74 -0.97 -7.97 4.45
N TRP A 75 -0.72 -6.76 4.97
CA TRP A 75 -0.76 -6.50 6.41
C TRP A 75 -2.15 -6.73 7.00
N GLY A 76 -3.21 -6.29 6.31
CA GLY A 76 -4.58 -6.53 6.74
C GLY A 76 -4.96 -8.01 6.77
N MET A 77 -4.43 -8.82 5.85
CA MET A 77 -4.66 -10.28 5.80
C MET A 77 -4.05 -11.00 6.99
N GLN A 78 -2.95 -10.48 7.55
CA GLN A 78 -2.31 -11.07 8.73
C GLN A 78 -3.13 -10.87 10.01
N LEU A 79 -4.10 -9.96 10.05
CA LEU A 79 -4.84 -9.66 11.28
C LEU A 79 -5.56 -10.89 11.87
N GLU A 80 -5.97 -11.87 11.07
CA GLU A 80 -6.59 -13.10 11.56
C GLU A 80 -5.61 -13.91 12.41
N ASP A 81 -4.36 -14.04 11.96
CA ASP A 81 -3.30 -14.73 12.70
C ASP A 81 -3.00 -14.04 14.02
N TRP A 82 -3.00 -12.70 14.04
CA TRP A 82 -2.78 -11.92 15.26
C TRP A 82 -3.96 -12.08 16.23
N GLU A 83 -5.20 -12.08 15.74
CA GLU A 83 -6.39 -12.33 16.57
C GLU A 83 -6.35 -13.74 17.19
N ALA A 84 -5.85 -14.74 16.46
CA ALA A 84 -5.80 -16.13 16.91
C ALA A 84 -4.61 -16.43 17.86
N HIS A 85 -3.46 -15.81 17.65
CA HIS A 85 -2.20 -16.22 18.29
C HIS A 85 -1.61 -15.19 19.25
N THR A 86 -1.85 -13.90 19.04
CA THR A 86 -1.30 -12.79 19.83
C THR A 86 -2.33 -11.65 20.01
N PRO A 87 -3.52 -11.94 20.57
CA PRO A 87 -4.65 -10.99 20.61
C PRO A 87 -4.34 -9.70 21.38
N GLU A 88 -3.39 -9.74 22.31
CA GLU A 88 -2.90 -8.56 23.03
C GLU A 88 -2.19 -7.55 22.11
N GLN A 89 -1.61 -8.00 21.00
CA GLN A 89 -0.93 -7.15 20.03
C GLN A 89 -1.80 -6.78 18.83
N LEU A 90 -3.00 -7.36 18.71
CA LEU A 90 -3.93 -7.08 17.60
C LEU A 90 -4.22 -5.59 17.43
N SER A 91 -4.33 -4.86 18.55
CA SER A 91 -4.56 -3.40 18.54
C SER A 91 -3.42 -2.66 17.84
N GLU A 92 -2.16 -3.05 18.06
CA GLU A 92 -0.99 -2.45 17.42
C GLU A 92 -0.93 -2.83 15.95
N ALA A 93 -1.24 -4.08 15.60
CA ALA A 93 -1.31 -4.52 14.20
C ALA A 93 -2.36 -3.73 13.39
N ILE A 94 -3.53 -3.46 13.98
CA ILE A 94 -4.55 -2.61 13.35
C ILE A 94 -4.03 -1.17 13.15
N ASP A 95 -3.29 -0.63 14.13
CA ASP A 95 -2.69 0.71 14.01
C ASP A 95 -1.64 0.76 12.89
N THR A 96 -0.86 -0.31 12.71
CA THR A 96 0.07 -0.47 11.58
C THR A 96 -0.65 -0.44 10.23
N VAL A 97 -1.76 -1.18 10.08
CA VAL A 97 -2.59 -1.12 8.86
C VAL A 97 -3.11 0.30 8.62
N ALA A 98 -3.59 0.97 9.67
CA ALA A 98 -4.06 2.36 9.57
C ALA A 98 -2.96 3.33 9.13
N GLN A 99 -1.72 3.14 9.59
CA GLN A 99 -0.57 3.95 9.18
C GLN A 99 -0.26 3.78 7.69
N PHE A 100 -0.22 2.54 7.18
CA PHE A 100 -0.02 2.29 5.75
C PHE A 100 -1.15 2.90 4.90
N ALA A 101 -2.40 2.74 5.34
CA ALA A 101 -3.55 3.35 4.68
C ALA A 101 -3.44 4.89 4.63
N GLN A 102 -3.01 5.54 5.72
CA GLN A 102 -2.77 6.98 5.75
C GLN A 102 -1.64 7.41 4.82
N GLN A 103 -0.59 6.61 4.66
CA GLN A 103 0.50 6.89 3.73
C GLN A 103 -0.02 6.94 2.28
N LEU A 104 -0.93 6.04 1.89
CA LEU A 104 -1.57 6.09 0.57
C LEU A 104 -2.35 7.39 0.34
N LEU A 105 -3.02 7.90 1.37
CA LEU A 105 -3.82 9.12 1.30
C LEU A 105 -2.97 10.39 1.29
N THR A 106 -1.82 10.37 1.95
CA THR A 106 -0.92 11.53 2.11
C THR A 106 0.12 11.66 1.00
N GLN A 107 0.29 10.66 0.14
CA GLN A 107 1.26 10.65 -0.97
C GLN A 107 1.08 11.72 -2.08
N ARG A 108 0.27 12.77 -1.89
CA ARG A 108 0.23 13.95 -2.78
C ARG A 108 1.21 15.03 -2.30
N MET A 109 2.44 15.08 -2.86
CA MET A 109 3.21 16.32 -3.15
C MET A 109 4.67 16.14 -3.64
N LYS A 110 5.21 14.94 -3.88
CA LYS A 110 6.48 14.81 -4.63
C LYS A 110 6.25 14.65 -6.13
N SER A 111 5.46 15.55 -6.70
CA SER A 111 5.46 15.75 -8.15
C SER A 111 6.70 16.58 -8.51
N SER A 112 7.71 15.93 -9.07
CA SER A 112 8.75 16.54 -9.93
C SER A 112 9.38 17.85 -9.43
N SER A 113 10.16 17.81 -8.35
CA SER A 113 11.30 18.71 -8.21
C SER A 113 12.58 17.95 -8.53
N ILE A 114 13.07 18.18 -9.75
CA ILE A 114 14.48 18.26 -10.16
C ILE A 114 15.45 17.77 -9.05
N LEU A 115 15.78 16.49 -9.05
CA LEU A 115 17.10 16.05 -8.59
C LEU A 115 17.90 15.70 -9.84
N THR A 116 18.52 16.74 -10.38
CA THR A 116 19.79 16.65 -11.09
C THR A 116 20.66 15.60 -10.40
N LYS A 117 20.89 14.48 -11.08
CA LYS A 117 21.98 13.57 -10.75
C LYS A 117 23.26 14.42 -10.61
N PRO A 118 24.00 14.37 -9.49
CA PRO A 118 25.34 14.91 -9.51
C PRO A 118 26.12 14.11 -10.55
N ALA A 119 26.59 14.80 -11.58
CA ALA A 119 27.46 14.24 -12.58
C ALA A 119 28.67 13.61 -11.88
N ARG A 120 28.85 12.31 -12.07
CA ARG A 120 30.12 11.62 -11.84
C ARG A 120 31.19 12.31 -12.68
N GLN A 121 31.93 13.26 -12.10
CA GLN A 121 33.23 13.64 -12.64
C GLN A 121 34.23 12.55 -12.25
N ARG A 122 34.37 11.58 -13.15
CA ARG A 122 35.49 10.63 -13.15
C ARG A 122 36.45 11.04 -14.26
N THR A 123 37.51 11.74 -13.84
CA THR A 123 38.91 11.56 -14.28
C THR A 123 39.33 12.00 -15.69
N GLN A 124 40.15 13.04 -15.75
CA GLN A 124 41.38 13.11 -16.57
C GLN A 124 42.48 13.63 -15.61
N ARG A 125 43.42 12.82 -15.09
CA ARG A 125 44.63 12.29 -15.77
C ARG A 125 45.22 13.30 -16.76
N GLN A 126 46.07 14.19 -16.26
CA GLN A 126 47.22 14.67 -17.00
C GLN A 126 48.48 14.19 -16.27
N THR A 127 49.10 13.18 -16.85
CA THR A 127 50.50 12.83 -16.63
C THR A 127 51.36 13.54 -17.67
N SER A 128 52.58 13.85 -17.24
CA SER A 128 53.83 14.03 -18.00
C SER A 128 54.09 15.34 -18.78
N ASN A 129 54.88 16.20 -18.13
CA ASN A 129 56.24 16.62 -18.50
C ASN A 129 56.60 16.98 -19.96
N HIS A 130 57.24 18.16 -20.06
CA HIS A 130 58.56 18.47 -20.66
C HIS A 130 58.61 19.52 -21.80
N LEU A 131 59.44 20.55 -21.53
CA LEU A 131 60.38 21.26 -22.41
C LEU A 131 59.83 22.05 -23.61
N SER A 132 59.92 23.38 -23.53
CA SER A 132 60.88 24.20 -24.28
C SER A 132 61.02 25.56 -23.63
#